data_AF-A0A4R1HEP8-F1
#
_entry.id   AF-A0A4R1HEP8-F1
#
_cell.length_a   1.000
_cell.length_b   1.000
_cell.length_c   1.000
_cell.angle_alpha   90.00
_cell.angle_beta   90.00
_cell.angle_gamma   90.00
#
_symmetry.space_group_name_H-M   'P 1'
#
loop_
_entity.id
_entity.type
_entity.pdbx_description
1 polymer ?
#
loop_
_entity_poly.entity_id
_entity_poly.type
_entity_poly.pdbx_seq_one_letter_code
_entity_poly.pdbx_strand_id
1 'polypeptide(L)'
;MKLCIETAETCDCEELRTLIIDAAEQLLGTGNTLLEAKLPWDGHPVMFADAEGHPVLVSFDPEQSQAALLNGLKTSEQLSNALPWVNQVYEALGNQQLPVRLIIVSQDYPPGCETILSDCPQLTLYRYRTLSINGETGLWLEQANSPPVNTSTGNAAPRAISESTPSAVPAEPASPPLTTGNELPPLSDEESAFFQQL
;
A
#
# COMPACT_ATOMS: atom_id res chain seq x y z
N MET A 1 6.27 37.43 -2.83
CA MET A 1 6.10 36.57 -4.02
C MET A 1 4.73 35.92 -3.93
N LYS A 2 3.96 35.89 -5.02
CA LYS A 2 2.61 35.30 -5.06
C LYS A 2 2.76 33.87 -5.57
N LEU A 3 2.34 32.89 -4.78
CA LEU A 3 2.36 31.48 -5.17
C LEU A 3 1.21 31.24 -6.16
N CYS A 4 1.54 30.84 -7.38
CA CYS A 4 0.56 30.38 -8.37
C CYS A 4 0.60 28.85 -8.38
N ILE A 5 -0.52 28.21 -8.02
CA ILE A 5 -0.69 26.76 -8.11
C ILE A 5 -1.75 26.51 -9.17
N GLU A 6 -1.36 25.81 -10.22
CA GLU A 6 -2.25 25.43 -11.31
C GLU A 6 -2.27 23.90 -11.40
N THR A 7 -3.45 23.31 -11.65
CA THR A 7 -3.52 21.90 -12.04
C THR A 7 -3.01 21.80 -13.46
N ALA A 8 -1.94 21.04 -13.68
CA ALA A 8 -1.38 20.81 -15.00
C ALA A 8 -2.21 19.77 -15.76
N GLU A 9 -2.16 19.82 -17.10
CA GLU A 9 -2.73 18.78 -17.96
C GLU A 9 -2.03 17.42 -17.74
N THR A 10 -2.65 16.36 -18.23
CA THR A 10 -2.19 14.96 -18.11
C THR A 10 -0.72 14.82 -18.54
N CYS A 11 0.13 14.35 -17.63
CA CYS A 11 1.51 14.00 -17.90
C CYS A 11 1.60 12.66 -18.65
N ASP A 12 2.60 12.51 -19.52
CA ASP A 12 2.83 11.23 -20.18
C ASP A 12 3.40 10.17 -19.21
N CYS A 13 3.53 8.93 -19.67
CA CYS A 13 4.00 7.82 -18.83
C CYS A 13 5.46 7.98 -18.35
N GLU A 14 6.35 8.58 -19.16
CA GLU A 14 7.76 8.75 -18.81
C GLU A 14 7.95 9.94 -17.86
N GLU A 15 7.21 11.02 -18.07
CA GLU A 15 7.13 12.17 -17.16
C GLU A 15 6.57 11.73 -15.80
N LEU A 16 5.45 11.00 -15.78
CA LEU A 16 4.85 10.49 -14.55
C LEU A 16 5.83 9.59 -13.79
N ARG A 17 6.59 8.73 -14.50
CA ARG A 17 7.61 7.89 -13.88
C ARG A 17 8.69 8.72 -13.19
N THR A 18 9.20 9.74 -13.88
CA THR A 18 10.22 10.63 -13.34
C THR A 18 9.71 11.33 -12.08
N LEU A 19 8.49 11.86 -12.16
CA LEU A 19 7.84 12.50 -11.01
C LEU A 19 7.60 11.52 -9.84
N ILE A 20 7.28 10.25 -10.11
CA ILE A 20 7.13 9.22 -9.07
C ILE A 20 8.48 8.93 -8.40
N ILE A 21 9.56 8.86 -9.17
CA ILE A 21 10.92 8.68 -8.63
C ILE A 21 11.29 9.88 -7.75
N ASP A 22 11.01 11.10 -8.19
CA ASP A 22 11.25 12.31 -7.41
C ASP A 22 10.38 12.36 -6.14
N ALA A 23 9.17 11.79 -6.18
CA ALA A 23 8.25 11.68 -5.06
C ALA A 23 8.47 10.42 -4.19
N ALA A 24 9.55 9.66 -4.39
CA ALA A 24 9.78 8.39 -3.69
C ALA A 24 9.80 8.54 -2.16
N GLU A 25 10.38 9.63 -1.63
CA GLU A 25 10.38 9.91 -0.19
C GLU A 25 8.97 10.10 0.38
N GLN A 26 8.05 10.69 -0.40
CA GLN A 26 6.65 10.86 0.01
C GLN A 26 5.89 9.53 0.01
N LEU A 27 6.23 8.62 -0.90
CA LEU A 27 5.58 7.31 -1.03
C LEU A 27 6.10 6.27 -0.02
N LEU A 28 7.41 6.27 0.22
CA LEU A 28 8.14 5.19 0.90
C LEU A 28 8.76 5.63 2.23
N GLY A 29 8.81 6.93 2.50
CA GLY A 29 9.59 7.51 3.60
C GLY A 29 11.06 7.76 3.24
N THR A 30 11.77 8.41 4.15
CA THR A 30 13.20 8.71 4.01
C THR A 30 14.05 7.43 4.04
N GLY A 31 15.15 7.40 3.29
CA GLY A 31 16.07 6.26 3.28
C GLY A 31 15.67 5.14 2.32
N ASN A 32 14.70 5.39 1.43
CA ASN A 32 14.44 4.51 0.31
C ASN A 32 15.61 4.49 -0.68
N THR A 33 15.74 3.41 -1.44
CA THR A 33 16.74 3.24 -2.50
C THR A 33 16.05 2.79 -3.77
N LEU A 34 16.33 3.46 -4.89
CA LEU A 34 15.86 3.02 -6.20
C LEU A 34 16.65 1.78 -6.64
N LEU A 35 15.96 0.66 -6.87
CA LEU A 35 16.57 -0.59 -7.34
C LEU A 35 16.54 -0.70 -8.86
N GLU A 36 15.39 -0.40 -9.48
CA GLU A 36 15.22 -0.40 -10.92
C GLU A 36 14.25 0.70 -11.32
N ALA A 37 14.70 1.58 -12.22
CA ALA A 37 13.89 2.69 -12.71
C ALA A 37 12.83 2.22 -13.70
N LYS A 38 13.11 1.17 -14.49
CA LYS A 38 12.18 0.71 -15.54
C LYS A 38 12.22 -0.80 -15.70
N LEU A 39 11.29 -1.49 -15.05
CA LEU A 39 11.17 -2.94 -15.22
C LEU A 39 10.71 -3.31 -16.64
N PRO A 40 11.17 -4.46 -17.18
CA PRO A 40 10.91 -4.88 -18.56
C PRO A 40 9.52 -5.52 -18.74
N TRP A 41 8.56 -5.19 -17.88
CA TRP A 41 7.20 -5.71 -17.90
C TRP A 41 6.20 -4.63 -18.32
N ASP A 42 4.99 -5.06 -18.66
CA ASP A 42 3.91 -4.17 -19.08
C ASP A 42 3.63 -3.10 -18.02
N GLY A 43 3.44 -1.85 -18.45
CA GLY A 43 3.28 -0.71 -17.55
C GLY A 43 4.58 -0.15 -16.98
N HIS A 44 5.73 -0.80 -17.24
CA HIS A 44 7.07 -0.33 -16.87
C HIS A 44 7.18 0.18 -15.41
N PRO A 45 6.82 -0.66 -14.43
CA PRO A 45 6.81 -0.23 -13.04
C PRO A 45 8.23 0.04 -12.53
N VAL A 46 8.29 0.79 -11.43
CA VAL A 46 9.52 1.18 -10.74
C VAL A 46 9.69 0.29 -9.51
N MET A 47 10.92 -0.10 -9.21
CA MET A 47 11.25 -0.90 -8.02
C MET A 47 12.13 -0.12 -7.06
N PHE A 48 11.76 -0.13 -5.79
CA PHE A 48 12.51 0.45 -4.69
C PHE A 48 12.79 -0.56 -3.59
N ALA A 49 13.72 -0.21 -2.71
CA ALA A 49 13.83 -0.73 -1.36
C ALA A 49 13.40 0.37 -0.38
N ASP A 50 12.63 0.03 0.65
CA ASP A 50 12.39 0.98 1.75
C ASP A 50 13.59 1.04 2.72
N ALA A 51 13.48 1.88 3.76
CA ALA A 51 14.53 2.05 4.76
C ALA A 51 14.87 0.77 5.55
N GLU A 52 13.94 -0.21 5.58
CA GLU A 52 14.09 -1.48 6.27
C GLU A 52 14.58 -2.59 5.32
N GLY A 53 14.76 -2.29 4.03
CA GLY A 53 15.18 -3.25 3.01
C GLY A 53 14.03 -4.08 2.43
N HIS A 54 12.77 -3.70 2.63
CA HIS A 54 11.64 -4.34 1.95
C HIS A 54 11.56 -3.89 0.49
N PRO A 55 11.44 -4.83 -0.47
CA PRO A 55 11.19 -4.47 -1.86
C PRO A 55 9.80 -3.85 -2.02
N VAL A 56 9.72 -2.76 -2.76
CA VAL A 56 8.49 -2.04 -3.06
C VAL A 56 8.35 -1.82 -4.56
N LEU A 57 7.31 -2.42 -5.12
CA LEU A 57 6.93 -2.29 -6.52
C LEU A 57 5.92 -1.15 -6.66
N VAL A 58 6.23 -0.15 -7.50
CA VAL A 58 5.34 0.97 -7.78
C VAL A 58 4.82 0.84 -9.21
N SER A 59 3.52 0.60 -9.34
CA SER A 59 2.82 0.51 -10.63
C SER A 59 1.92 1.73 -10.82
N PHE A 60 1.89 2.26 -12.04
CA PHE A 60 1.17 3.48 -12.36
C PHE A 60 0.70 3.48 -13.80
N ASP A 61 -0.33 4.29 -14.07
CA ASP A 61 -0.83 4.54 -15.41
C ASP A 61 -1.40 5.96 -15.46
N PRO A 62 -1.02 6.79 -16.46
CA PRO A 62 -1.50 8.16 -16.54
C PRO A 62 -2.97 8.28 -16.92
N GLU A 63 -3.57 7.28 -17.55
CA GLU A 63 -4.92 7.36 -18.12
C GLU A 63 -5.90 6.36 -17.48
N GLN A 64 -5.45 5.16 -17.15
CA GLN A 64 -6.30 4.05 -16.73
C GLN A 64 -5.88 3.46 -15.38
N SER A 65 -6.59 3.87 -14.32
CA SER A 65 -6.37 3.34 -12.96
C SER A 65 -6.49 1.81 -12.87
N GLN A 66 -7.38 1.19 -13.66
CA GLN A 66 -7.50 -0.26 -13.72
C GLN A 66 -6.25 -0.91 -14.29
N ALA A 67 -5.65 -0.31 -15.32
CA ALA A 67 -4.42 -0.81 -15.93
C ALA A 67 -3.26 -0.72 -14.93
N ALA A 68 -3.13 0.40 -14.19
CA ALA A 68 -2.13 0.54 -13.13
C ALA A 68 -2.21 -0.62 -12.11
N LEU A 69 -3.42 -0.94 -11.64
CA LEU A 69 -3.65 -2.03 -10.69
C LEU A 69 -3.34 -3.40 -11.29
N LEU A 70 -3.91 -3.73 -12.45
CA LEU A 70 -3.75 -5.04 -13.08
C LEU A 70 -2.30 -5.30 -13.49
N ASN A 71 -1.62 -4.31 -14.05
CA ASN A 71 -0.20 -4.40 -14.39
C ASN A 71 0.66 -4.55 -13.13
N GLY A 72 0.30 -3.87 -12.04
CA GLY A 72 0.99 -4.01 -10.75
C GLY A 72 0.88 -5.42 -10.17
N LEU A 73 -0.34 -5.97 -10.15
CA LEU A 73 -0.58 -7.35 -9.68
C LEU A 73 0.14 -8.37 -10.56
N LYS A 74 -0.01 -8.26 -11.89
CA LYS A 74 0.68 -9.13 -12.85
C LYS A 74 2.20 -9.05 -12.67
N THR A 75 2.75 -7.85 -12.49
CA THR A 75 4.18 -7.67 -12.30
C THR A 75 4.66 -8.26 -10.98
N SER A 76 3.88 -8.13 -9.90
CA SER A 76 4.22 -8.74 -8.60
C SER A 76 4.33 -10.27 -8.71
N GLU A 77 3.48 -10.89 -9.52
CA GLU A 77 3.53 -12.32 -9.83
C GLU A 77 4.71 -12.67 -10.77
N GLN A 78 4.99 -11.83 -11.77
CA GLN A 78 6.13 -12.05 -12.66
C GLN A 78 7.45 -11.94 -11.91
N LEU A 79 7.56 -11.00 -10.97
CA LEU A 79 8.73 -10.81 -10.14
C LEU A 79 9.01 -12.02 -9.26
N SER A 80 7.98 -12.61 -8.64
CA SER A 80 8.18 -13.81 -7.81
C SER A 80 8.57 -15.04 -8.63
N ASN A 81 8.20 -15.08 -9.91
CA ASN A 81 8.50 -16.19 -10.81
C ASN A 81 9.81 -16.02 -11.63
N ALA A 82 10.30 -14.79 -11.79
CA ALA A 82 11.47 -14.50 -12.60
C ALA A 82 12.78 -14.63 -11.79
N LEU A 83 13.36 -15.83 -11.75
CA LEU A 83 14.61 -16.13 -11.01
C LEU A 83 15.74 -15.08 -11.18
N PRO A 84 16.04 -14.55 -12.38
CA PRO A 84 17.07 -13.52 -12.52
C PRO A 84 16.75 -12.25 -11.73
N TRP A 85 15.49 -11.82 -11.74
CA TRP A 85 15.03 -10.64 -11.01
C TRP A 85 14.96 -10.88 -9.51
N VAL A 86 14.47 -12.05 -9.10
CA VAL A 86 14.48 -12.50 -7.70
C VAL A 86 15.89 -12.42 -7.13
N ASN A 87 16.88 -13.00 -7.83
CA ASN A 87 18.26 -12.99 -7.38
C ASN A 87 18.82 -11.57 -7.37
N GLN A 88 18.62 -10.78 -8.43
CA GLN A 88 19.13 -9.41 -8.50
C GLN A 88 18.56 -8.50 -7.40
N VAL A 89 17.25 -8.57 -7.16
CA VAL A 89 16.58 -7.79 -6.11
C VAL A 89 17.08 -8.25 -4.74
N TYR A 90 17.07 -9.55 -4.46
CA TYR A 90 17.49 -10.01 -3.14
C TYR A 90 18.98 -9.88 -2.90
N GLU A 91 19.84 -10.01 -3.91
CA GLU A 91 21.27 -9.69 -3.79
C GLU A 91 21.48 -8.21 -3.41
N ALA A 92 20.75 -7.29 -4.04
CA ALA A 92 20.78 -5.87 -3.68
C ALA A 92 20.28 -5.60 -2.25
N LEU A 93 19.39 -6.46 -1.74
CA LEU A 93 18.84 -6.40 -0.39
C LEU A 93 19.60 -7.25 0.64
N GLY A 94 20.80 -7.77 0.31
CA GLY A 94 21.60 -8.57 1.23
C GLY A 94 21.04 -9.96 1.52
N ASN A 95 20.39 -10.58 0.52
CA ASN A 95 19.73 -11.89 0.53
C ASN A 95 18.56 -12.03 1.52
N GLN A 96 17.94 -10.92 1.91
CA GLN A 96 16.72 -10.96 2.72
C GLN A 96 15.50 -11.21 1.84
N GLN A 97 14.90 -12.41 1.94
CA GLN A 97 13.69 -12.76 1.21
C GLN A 97 12.44 -12.20 1.90
N LEU A 98 12.25 -10.89 1.74
CA LEU A 98 11.09 -10.16 2.26
C LEU A 98 9.99 -10.05 1.20
N PRO A 99 8.70 -10.10 1.60
CA PRO A 99 7.59 -9.99 0.65
C PRO A 99 7.57 -8.61 -0.01
N VAL A 100 7.25 -8.59 -1.29
CA VAL A 100 7.17 -7.37 -2.10
C VAL A 100 5.89 -6.62 -1.78
N ARG A 101 6.00 -5.37 -1.36
CA ARG A 101 4.84 -4.47 -1.21
C ARG A 101 4.49 -3.85 -2.55
N LEU A 102 3.20 -3.70 -2.83
CA LEU A 102 2.72 -3.13 -4.08
C LEU A 102 2.08 -1.76 -3.80
N ILE A 103 2.57 -0.73 -4.48
CA ILE A 103 2.00 0.61 -4.47
C ILE A 103 1.40 0.87 -5.85
N ILE A 104 0.13 1.25 -5.90
CA ILE A 104 -0.55 1.68 -7.13
C ILE A 104 -0.71 3.19 -7.08
N VAL A 105 -0.25 3.87 -8.13
CA VAL A 105 -0.39 5.33 -8.29
C VAL A 105 -1.23 5.61 -9.52
N SER A 106 -2.39 6.25 -9.35
CA SER A 106 -3.32 6.53 -10.46
C SER A 106 -4.10 7.83 -10.25
N GLN A 107 -4.72 8.39 -11.29
CA GLN A 107 -5.48 9.65 -11.18
C GLN A 107 -6.78 9.50 -10.37
N ASP A 108 -7.41 8.34 -10.49
CA ASP A 108 -8.59 7.95 -9.74
C ASP A 108 -8.35 6.61 -9.04
N TYR A 109 -9.15 6.31 -8.03
CA TYR A 109 -9.11 4.97 -7.43
C TYR A 109 -9.72 3.94 -8.39
N PRO A 110 -9.04 2.79 -8.59
CA PRO A 110 -9.63 1.68 -9.34
C PRO A 110 -10.95 1.23 -8.69
N PRO A 111 -11.94 0.80 -9.49
CA PRO A 111 -13.18 0.24 -8.97
C PRO A 111 -12.90 -1.01 -8.13
N GLY A 112 -13.60 -1.16 -7.00
CA GLY A 112 -13.42 -2.28 -6.08
C GLY A 112 -12.18 -2.19 -5.18
N CYS A 113 -11.48 -1.05 -5.18
CA CYS A 113 -10.28 -0.87 -4.36
C CYS A 113 -10.51 -1.09 -2.86
N GLU A 114 -11.67 -0.73 -2.31
CA GLU A 114 -11.99 -0.94 -0.88
C GLU A 114 -11.92 -2.43 -0.49
N THR A 115 -12.46 -3.31 -1.33
CA THR A 115 -12.46 -4.76 -1.12
C THR A 115 -11.04 -5.34 -1.28
N ILE A 116 -10.29 -4.86 -2.26
CA ILE A 116 -8.92 -5.36 -2.47
C ILE A 116 -8.02 -4.90 -1.31
N LEU A 117 -8.18 -3.67 -0.83
CA LEU A 117 -7.42 -3.14 0.30
C LEU A 117 -7.71 -3.87 1.62
N SER A 118 -8.94 -4.35 1.84
CA SER A 118 -9.27 -5.14 3.04
C SER A 118 -8.58 -6.50 3.04
N ASP A 119 -8.42 -7.10 1.85
CA ASP A 119 -7.90 -8.47 1.70
C ASP A 119 -6.37 -8.50 1.47
N CYS A 120 -5.78 -7.38 1.04
CA CYS A 120 -4.36 -7.27 0.68
C CYS A 120 -3.65 -6.14 1.44
N PRO A 121 -3.15 -6.38 2.67
CA PRO A 121 -2.50 -5.34 3.48
C PRO A 121 -1.15 -4.86 2.91
N GLN A 122 -0.55 -5.63 2.00
CA GLN A 122 0.69 -5.27 1.31
C GLN A 122 0.45 -4.36 0.09
N LEU A 123 -0.82 -4.12 -0.26
CA LEU A 123 -1.23 -3.23 -1.33
C LEU A 123 -1.58 -1.86 -0.76
N THR A 124 -0.98 -0.80 -1.32
CA THR A 124 -1.34 0.58 -1.02
C THR A 124 -1.75 1.30 -2.29
N LEU A 125 -2.77 2.14 -2.22
CA LEU A 125 -3.25 2.94 -3.34
C LEU A 125 -3.07 4.43 -3.05
N TYR A 126 -2.47 5.12 -4.02
CA TYR A 126 -2.37 6.56 -4.06
C TYR A 126 -3.11 7.12 -5.26
N ARG A 127 -3.93 8.11 -5.00
CA ARG A 127 -4.41 9.04 -6.00
C ARG A 127 -3.36 10.14 -6.21
N TYR A 128 -3.02 10.46 -7.46
CA TYR A 128 -2.15 11.58 -7.75
C TYR A 128 -2.88 12.73 -8.47
N ARG A 129 -2.38 13.95 -8.30
CA ARG A 129 -2.68 15.10 -9.15
C ARG A 129 -1.39 15.82 -9.52
N THR A 130 -1.27 16.19 -10.77
CA THR A 130 -0.13 16.97 -11.26
C THR A 130 -0.37 18.45 -10.99
N LEU A 131 0.56 19.08 -10.28
CA LEU A 131 0.52 20.51 -9.95
C LEU A 131 1.69 21.22 -10.62
N SER A 132 1.44 22.38 -11.21
CA SER A 132 2.49 23.31 -11.64
C SER A 132 2.62 24.43 -10.61
N ILE A 133 3.82 24.58 -10.05
CA ILE A 133 4.16 25.62 -9.08
C ILE A 133 5.35 26.40 -9.63
N ASN A 134 5.14 27.68 -9.97
CA ASN A 134 6.18 28.56 -10.52
C ASN A 134 6.91 27.99 -11.77
N GLY A 135 6.25 27.15 -12.57
CA GLY A 135 6.82 26.51 -13.75
C GLY A 135 7.49 25.15 -13.50
N GLU A 136 7.55 24.70 -12.25
CA GLU A 136 7.98 23.34 -11.89
C GLU A 136 6.75 22.44 -11.74
N THR A 137 6.82 21.23 -12.29
CA THR A 137 5.75 20.23 -12.19
C THR A 137 6.05 19.28 -11.05
N GLY A 138 5.07 19.04 -10.18
CA GLY A 138 5.16 18.10 -9.07
C GLY A 138 3.89 17.26 -8.90
N LEU A 139 3.99 16.21 -8.06
CA LEU A 139 2.86 15.36 -7.71
C LEU A 139 2.31 15.73 -6.35
N TRP A 140 0.99 15.83 -6.27
CA TRP A 140 0.27 15.75 -5.01
C TRP A 140 -0.35 14.35 -4.88
N LEU A 141 0.01 13.64 -3.82
CA LEU A 141 -0.37 12.24 -3.58
C LEU A 141 -1.31 12.15 -2.37
N GLU A 142 -2.38 11.38 -2.52
CA GLU A 142 -3.40 11.13 -1.49
C GLU A 142 -3.63 9.62 -1.37
N GLN A 143 -3.58 9.09 -0.15
CA GLN A 143 -3.72 7.65 0.09
C GLN A 143 -5.19 7.27 0.33
N ALA A 144 -5.65 6.15 -0.23
CA ALA A 144 -7.06 5.71 -0.15
C ALA A 144 -7.62 5.57 1.28
N ASN A 145 -6.75 5.27 2.26
CA ASN A 145 -7.13 4.99 3.65
C ASN A 145 -6.46 5.94 4.67
N SER A 146 -5.89 7.06 4.25
CA SER A 146 -5.36 8.02 5.24
C SER A 146 -6.52 8.68 5.98
N PRO A 147 -6.56 8.67 7.33
CA PRO A 147 -7.49 9.53 8.05
C PRO A 147 -7.24 10.98 7.63
N PRO A 148 -8.27 11.83 7.54
CA PRO A 148 -8.08 13.22 7.14
C PRO A 148 -7.05 13.86 8.08
N VAL A 149 -5.94 14.31 7.51
CA VAL A 149 -4.97 15.13 8.23
C VAL A 149 -5.69 16.43 8.56
N ASN A 150 -6.24 16.50 9.77
CA ASN A 150 -6.67 17.77 10.34
C ASN A 150 -5.43 18.67 10.35
N THR A 151 -5.39 19.65 9.46
CA THR A 151 -4.59 20.85 9.64
C THR A 151 -5.08 21.56 10.89
N SER A 152 -4.58 21.09 12.05
CA SER A 152 -4.78 21.73 13.34
C SER A 152 -3.97 23.02 13.37
N THR A 153 -4.58 24.09 12.87
CA THR A 153 -4.24 25.45 13.29
C THR A 153 -4.38 25.47 14.80
N GLY A 154 -3.26 25.58 15.50
CA GLY A 154 -3.20 25.63 16.95
C GLY A 154 -4.00 26.81 17.48
N ASN A 155 -4.89 26.52 18.42
CA ASN A 155 -5.26 27.45 19.47
C ASN A 155 -5.48 26.67 20.76
N ALA A 156 -4.45 26.65 21.61
CA ALA A 156 -4.59 26.56 23.05
C ALA A 156 -5.43 27.77 23.52
N ALA A 157 -6.31 27.79 24.53
CA ALA A 157 -6.56 27.02 25.75
C ALA A 157 -7.94 27.52 26.31
N PRO A 158 -8.38 27.32 27.59
CA PRO A 158 -8.02 26.34 28.63
C PRO A 158 -9.25 25.59 29.25
N ARG A 159 -8.91 24.60 30.08
CA ARG A 159 -9.67 23.88 31.12
C ARG A 159 -10.93 24.55 31.71
N ALA A 160 -11.96 23.73 31.96
CA ALA A 160 -12.76 23.80 33.18
C ALA A 160 -12.94 22.39 33.78
N ILE A 161 -12.65 22.31 35.07
CA ILE A 161 -12.68 21.15 35.96
C ILE A 161 -14.05 21.13 36.64
N SER A 162 -14.69 19.97 36.80
CA SER A 162 -15.60 19.73 37.93
C SER A 162 -15.72 18.23 38.23
N GLU A 163 -15.27 17.87 39.43
CA GLU A 163 -15.57 16.64 40.20
C GLU A 163 -17.11 16.56 40.43
N SER A 164 -17.80 15.44 40.72
CA SER A 164 -17.56 14.41 41.74
C SER A 164 -18.62 13.27 41.63
N THR A 165 -18.18 12.04 41.91
CA THR A 165 -18.83 10.71 42.19
C THR A 165 -19.99 10.69 43.23
N PRO A 166 -20.69 9.56 43.61
CA PRO A 166 -20.52 8.11 43.27
C PRO A 166 -21.81 7.22 43.11
N SER A 167 -21.56 5.93 42.79
CA SER A 167 -22.18 4.69 43.35
C SER A 167 -23.31 3.96 42.59
N ALA A 168 -23.02 2.76 42.07
CA ALA A 168 -23.58 1.46 42.51
C ALA A 168 -23.25 0.30 41.53
N VAL A 169 -22.59 -0.74 42.06
CA VAL A 169 -22.40 -2.12 41.52
C VAL A 169 -23.59 -2.96 42.06
N PRO A 170 -24.19 -3.97 41.37
CA PRO A 170 -23.58 -5.25 40.92
C PRO A 170 -24.18 -5.80 39.60
N ALA A 171 -23.84 -6.93 38.97
CA ALA A 171 -23.11 -8.15 39.29
C ALA A 171 -22.63 -8.82 37.98
N GLU A 172 -21.56 -9.59 38.06
CA GLU A 172 -21.14 -10.64 37.12
C GLU A 172 -22.18 -11.78 37.03
N PRO A 173 -22.23 -12.59 35.96
CA PRO A 173 -21.37 -13.78 35.97
C PRO A 173 -20.87 -14.32 34.60
N ALA A 174 -19.72 -15.00 34.69
CA ALA A 174 -19.36 -16.26 34.03
C ALA A 174 -18.86 -16.25 32.57
N SER A 175 -17.53 -16.36 32.44
CA SER A 175 -16.86 -17.11 31.36
C SER A 175 -17.07 -18.63 31.55
N PRO A 176 -17.06 -19.43 30.47
CA PRO A 176 -16.03 -20.48 30.34
C PRO A 176 -15.69 -20.81 28.85
N PRO A 177 -14.83 -21.80 28.54
CA PRO A 177 -13.43 -21.98 28.91
C PRO A 177 -12.50 -22.05 27.66
N LEU A 178 -11.18 -21.99 27.89
CA LEU A 178 -10.16 -22.39 26.92
C LEU A 178 -10.29 -23.88 26.57
N THR A 179 -10.41 -24.21 25.29
CA THR A 179 -10.10 -25.53 24.74
C THR A 179 -8.84 -25.47 23.90
N THR A 180 -7.79 -26.03 24.48
CA THR A 180 -6.67 -26.70 23.82
C THR A 180 -7.15 -27.64 22.71
N GLY A 181 -6.43 -27.73 21.60
CA GLY A 181 -6.51 -28.90 20.71
C GLY A 181 -6.71 -28.56 19.25
N ASN A 182 -5.59 -28.51 18.54
CA ASN A 182 -5.50 -28.60 17.09
C ASN A 182 -5.92 -30.02 16.66
N GLU A 183 -7.21 -30.27 16.49
CA GLU A 183 -7.72 -31.47 15.80
C GLU A 183 -8.75 -31.02 14.75
N LEU A 184 -8.38 -31.21 13.49
CA LEU A 184 -9.32 -31.14 12.37
C LEU A 184 -10.46 -32.14 12.64
N PRO A 185 -11.71 -31.81 12.28
CA PRO A 185 -12.80 -32.77 12.38
C PRO A 185 -12.47 -34.02 11.54
N PRO A 186 -12.83 -35.24 12.01
CA PRO A 186 -12.62 -36.45 11.24
C PRO A 186 -13.34 -36.32 9.89
N LEU A 187 -12.68 -36.78 8.83
CA LEU A 187 -13.24 -36.83 7.48
C LEU A 187 -14.56 -37.59 7.51
N SER A 188 -15.56 -37.08 6.80
CA SER A 188 -16.81 -37.79 6.59
C SER A 188 -16.57 -39.11 5.86
N ASP A 189 -17.51 -40.05 6.00
CA ASP A 189 -17.45 -41.35 5.32
C ASP A 189 -17.35 -41.19 3.79
N GLU A 190 -17.93 -40.11 3.25
CA GLU A 190 -17.89 -39.75 1.83
C GLU A 190 -16.50 -39.29 1.38
N GLU A 191 -15.84 -38.44 2.17
CA GLU A 191 -14.47 -37.98 1.90
C GLU A 191 -13.45 -39.12 2.04
N SER A 192 -13.65 -39.99 3.02
CA SER A 192 -12.80 -41.16 3.24
C SER A 192 -12.85 -42.14 2.06
N ALA A 193 -14.02 -42.29 1.43
CA ALA A 193 -14.18 -43.13 0.24
C ALA A 193 -13.47 -42.54 -1.00
N PHE A 194 -13.43 -41.22 -1.12
CA PHE A 194 -12.76 -40.53 -2.22
C PHE A 194 -11.23 -40.73 -2.17
N PHE A 195 -10.61 -40.60 -1.00
CA PHE A 195 -9.16 -40.79 -0.86
C PHE A 195 -8.68 -42.24 -1.01
N GLN A 196 -9.58 -43.24 -0.92
CA GLN A 196 -9.23 -44.65 -1.18
C GLN A 196 -9.25 -45.02 -2.68
N GLN A 197 -9.74 -44.13 -3.55
CA GLN A 197 -9.80 -44.37 -5.00
C GLN A 197 -8.67 -43.68 -5.79
N LEU A 198 -7.78 -42.96 -5.10
CA LEU A 198 -6.52 -42.41 -5.63
C LEU A 198 -5.36 -43.38 -5.38
#